data_AF-A0A850NC56-F1
#
_entry.id   AF-A0A850NC56-F1
#
_cell.length_a   1.000
_cell.length_b   1.000
_cell.length_c   1.000
_cell.angle_alpha   90.00
_cell.angle_beta   90.00
_cell.angle_gamma   90.00
#
_symmetry.space_group_name_H-M   'P 1'
#
loop_
_entity.id
_entity.type
_entity.pdbx_description
1 polymer ?
#
loop_
_entity_poly.entity_id
_entity_poly.type
_entity_poly.pdbx_seq_one_letter_code
_entity_poly.pdbx_strand_id
1 'polypeptide(L)'
;MNFSSLSNRIQQSVPVEFGSVFNNSIELFKKVWLQGFITLVLTFAGILPFYLLIYLPMIAMGISDPDIFEQQEMPPVFAGLMTLMMPLFMIGVMTIGICLNAAFLRICRKYDLNESGKDDYFFYFKREYLGKALVISLIMVGLSFLGVLTCGLGIVYLMVPMSLFPAFFAFDRELSALEVVKASFALGNKNWLMIFLLILVSGLVGQLGVILCLVGVLFTAMFSKIPIYFIHKDAVVISMDV
;
A
#
# COMPACT_ATOMS: atom_id res chain seq x y z
N MET A 1 -7.02 -17.66 -11.54
CA MET A 1 -6.16 -18.67 -10.89
C MET A 1 -6.70 -18.96 -9.48
N ASN A 2 -6.91 -20.22 -9.11
CA ASN A 2 -7.40 -20.61 -7.78
C ASN A 2 -6.26 -20.64 -6.74
N PHE A 3 -6.57 -20.37 -5.47
CA PHE A 3 -5.61 -20.26 -4.37
C PHE A 3 -4.66 -21.46 -4.24
N SER A 4 -5.14 -22.70 -4.40
CA SER A 4 -4.28 -23.89 -4.31
C SER A 4 -3.16 -23.88 -5.36
N SER A 5 -3.49 -23.50 -6.60
CA SER A 5 -2.49 -23.41 -7.67
C SER A 5 -1.50 -22.26 -7.45
N LEU A 6 -1.97 -21.13 -6.91
CA LEU A 6 -1.12 -20.00 -6.55
C LEU A 6 -0.17 -20.35 -5.39
N SER A 7 -0.67 -21.02 -4.35
CA SER A 7 0.14 -21.46 -3.22
C SER A 7 1.26 -22.40 -3.65
N ASN A 8 0.97 -23.35 -4.55
CA ASN A 8 1.99 -24.24 -5.10
C ASN A 8 3.06 -23.47 -5.89
N ARG A 9 2.65 -22.49 -6.71
CA ARG A 9 3.58 -21.63 -7.46
C ARG A 9 4.49 -20.82 -6.52
N ILE A 10 3.93 -20.21 -5.48
CA ILE A 10 4.72 -19.48 -4.48
C ILE A 10 5.72 -20.41 -3.81
N GLN A 11 5.34 -21.65 -3.47
CA GLN A 11 6.27 -22.62 -2.88
C GLN A 11 7.40 -23.01 -3.83
N GLN A 12 7.10 -23.22 -5.11
CA GLN A 12 8.07 -23.64 -6.13
C GLN A 12 8.90 -22.49 -6.74
N SER A 13 8.51 -21.23 -6.53
CA SER A 13 9.20 -20.07 -7.10
C SER A 13 10.68 -20.00 -6.69
N VAL A 14 11.51 -19.43 -7.55
CA VAL A 14 12.90 -19.12 -7.20
C VAL A 14 12.92 -18.02 -6.12
N PRO A 15 13.85 -18.05 -5.16
CA PRO A 15 14.01 -16.97 -4.19
C PRO A 15 14.18 -15.60 -4.88
N VAL A 16 13.61 -14.56 -4.27
CA VAL A 16 13.69 -13.19 -4.78
C VAL A 16 15.14 -12.71 -4.78
N GLU A 17 15.65 -12.37 -5.97
CA GLU A 17 17.01 -11.83 -6.12
C GLU A 17 16.97 -10.30 -6.07
N PHE A 18 17.61 -9.71 -5.05
CA PHE A 18 17.58 -8.26 -4.80
C PHE A 18 18.07 -7.45 -6.01
N GLY A 19 19.23 -7.82 -6.56
CA GLY A 19 19.90 -7.02 -7.60
C GLY A 19 19.06 -6.91 -8.87
N SER A 20 18.53 -8.05 -9.35
CA SER A 20 17.65 -8.10 -10.51
C SER A 20 16.37 -7.27 -10.29
N VAL A 21 15.65 -7.49 -9.19
CA VAL A 21 14.41 -6.77 -8.88
C VAL A 21 14.66 -5.27 -8.76
N PHE A 22 15.71 -4.86 -8.07
CA PHE A 22 16.03 -3.44 -7.89
C PHE A 22 16.40 -2.76 -9.21
N ASN A 23 17.25 -3.39 -10.03
CA ASN A 23 17.66 -2.85 -11.31
C ASN A 23 16.47 -2.73 -12.29
N ASN A 24 15.64 -3.77 -12.38
CA ASN A 24 14.42 -3.74 -13.19
C ASN A 24 13.44 -2.66 -12.71
N SER A 25 13.37 -2.43 -11.39
CA SER A 25 12.57 -1.36 -10.81
C SER A 25 13.05 0.03 -11.23
N ILE A 26 14.36 0.25 -11.31
CA ILE A 26 14.93 1.51 -11.80
C ILE A 26 14.59 1.73 -13.27
N GLU A 27 14.76 0.71 -14.11
CA GLU A 27 14.45 0.83 -15.54
C GLU A 27 12.96 1.08 -15.78
N LEU A 28 12.08 0.41 -15.03
CA LEU A 28 10.64 0.65 -15.14
C LEU A 28 10.26 2.04 -14.62
N PHE A 29 10.88 2.49 -13.53
CA PHE A 29 10.61 3.82 -12.96
C PHE A 29 10.88 4.95 -13.96
N LYS A 30 11.96 4.86 -14.76
CA LYS A 30 12.23 5.83 -15.83
C LYS A 30 11.06 5.98 -16.82
N LYS A 31 10.26 4.92 -17.00
CA LYS A 31 9.08 4.92 -17.87
C LYS A 31 7.80 5.40 -17.16
N VAL A 32 7.65 5.11 -15.86
CA VAL A 32 6.40 5.30 -15.12
C VAL A 32 6.42 6.40 -14.04
N TRP A 33 7.49 7.20 -13.96
CA TRP A 33 7.64 8.22 -12.91
C TRP A 33 6.47 9.21 -12.88
N LEU A 34 5.93 9.60 -14.05
CA LEU A 34 4.81 10.53 -14.15
C LEU A 34 3.50 9.90 -13.63
N GLN A 35 3.27 8.64 -13.95
CA GLN A 35 2.12 7.87 -13.48
C GLN A 35 2.21 7.64 -11.97
N GLY A 36 3.43 7.46 -11.45
CA GLY A 36 3.71 7.46 -10.02
C GLY A 36 3.31 8.78 -9.38
N PHE A 37 3.81 9.90 -9.90
CA PHE A 37 3.45 11.24 -9.43
C PHE A 37 1.92 11.45 -9.40
N ILE A 38 1.22 11.11 -10.50
CA ILE A 38 -0.24 11.22 -10.58
C ILE A 38 -0.92 10.36 -9.51
N THR A 39 -0.49 9.10 -9.33
CA THR A 39 -1.04 8.20 -8.30
C THR A 39 -0.88 8.81 -6.90
N LEU A 40 0.28 9.41 -6.62
CA LEU A 40 0.53 10.03 -5.32
C LEU A 40 -0.39 11.24 -5.09
N VAL A 41 -0.53 12.13 -6.08
CA VAL A 41 -1.45 13.28 -6.01
C VAL A 41 -2.89 12.83 -5.81
N LEU A 42 -3.33 11.80 -6.55
CA LEU A 42 -4.66 11.21 -6.38
C LEU A 42 -4.84 10.59 -4.99
N THR A 43 -3.77 10.03 -4.41
CA THR A 43 -3.80 9.49 -3.05
C THR A 43 -4.01 10.62 -2.05
N PHE A 44 -3.26 11.72 -2.15
CA PHE A 44 -3.44 12.89 -1.28
C PHE A 44 -4.83 13.51 -1.44
N ALA A 45 -5.32 13.67 -2.67
CA ALA A 45 -6.66 14.16 -2.92
C ALA A 45 -7.74 13.23 -2.35
N GLY A 46 -7.57 11.91 -2.49
CA GLY A 46 -8.51 10.92 -2.00
C GLY A 46 -8.60 10.86 -0.48
N ILE A 47 -7.49 11.03 0.23
CA ILE A 47 -7.46 10.98 1.72
C ILE A 47 -7.91 12.29 2.38
N LEU A 48 -7.90 13.41 1.65
CA LEU A 48 -8.22 14.74 2.16
C LEU A 48 -9.61 14.83 2.84
N PRO A 49 -10.69 14.26 2.29
CA PRO A 49 -12.00 14.23 2.96
C PRO A 49 -11.96 13.55 4.34
N PHE A 50 -11.15 12.50 4.50
CA PHE A 50 -11.01 11.80 5.77
C PHE A 50 -10.25 12.64 6.80
N TYR A 51 -9.24 13.39 6.37
CA TYR A 51 -8.57 14.35 7.25
C TYR A 51 -9.54 15.44 7.72
N LEU A 52 -10.32 16.02 6.81
CA LEU A 52 -11.33 17.02 7.19
C LEU A 52 -12.34 16.45 8.19
N LEU A 53 -12.74 15.19 8.04
CA LEU A 53 -13.65 14.51 8.97
C LEU A 53 -13.07 14.42 10.39
N ILE A 54 -11.77 14.12 10.55
CA ILE A 54 -11.10 14.10 11.86
C ILE A 54 -10.92 15.51 12.43
N TYR A 55 -10.53 16.48 11.60
CA TYR A 55 -10.20 17.83 12.08
C TYR A 55 -11.43 18.68 12.42
N LEU A 56 -12.58 18.43 11.78
CA LEU A 56 -13.78 19.25 11.98
C LEU A 56 -14.27 19.26 13.44
N PRO A 57 -14.38 18.11 14.15
CA PRO A 57 -14.66 18.10 15.58
C PRO A 57 -13.67 18.91 16.42
N MET A 58 -12.38 18.87 16.10
CA MET A 58 -11.36 19.65 16.82
C MET A 58 -11.54 21.16 16.61
N ILE A 59 -11.85 21.57 15.38
CA ILE A 59 -12.10 22.98 15.07
C ILE A 59 -13.37 23.46 15.79
N ALA A 60 -14.45 22.68 15.74
CA ALA A 60 -15.70 23.02 16.42
C ALA A 60 -15.52 23.17 17.94
N MET A 61 -14.69 22.32 18.53
CA MET A 61 -14.32 22.39 19.95
C MET A 61 -13.54 23.66 20.27
N GLY A 62 -12.51 23.98 19.48
CA GLY A 62 -11.71 25.20 19.65
C GLY A 62 -12.50 26.51 19.51
N ILE A 63 -13.58 26.50 18.72
CA ILE A 63 -14.48 27.64 18.59
C ILE A 63 -15.43 27.72 19.80
N SER A 64 -15.87 26.57 20.32
CA SER A 64 -16.86 26.51 21.41
C SER A 64 -16.24 26.89 22.75
N ASP A 65 -14.99 26.50 22.98
CA ASP A 65 -14.24 26.81 24.19
C ASP A 65 -12.74 26.90 23.85
N PRO A 66 -12.19 28.12 23.71
CA PRO A 66 -10.79 28.34 23.36
C PRO A 66 -9.79 27.82 24.41
N ASP A 67 -10.20 27.76 25.68
CA ASP A 67 -9.33 27.42 26.81
C ASP A 67 -9.05 25.90 26.89
N ILE A 68 -9.81 25.10 26.15
CA ILE A 68 -9.62 23.64 26.04
C ILE A 68 -8.21 23.26 25.59
N PHE A 69 -7.58 24.03 24.71
CA PHE A 69 -6.21 23.75 24.26
C PHE A 69 -5.15 24.19 25.27
N GLU A 70 -5.49 25.10 26.19
CA GLU A 70 -4.60 25.56 27.26
C GLU A 70 -4.60 24.60 28.45
N GLN A 71 -5.76 24.02 28.75
CA GLN A 71 -5.94 23.14 29.91
C GLN A 71 -5.27 21.76 29.76
N GLN A 72 -4.77 21.40 28.57
CA GLN A 72 -4.21 20.07 28.22
C GLN A 72 -5.11 18.85 28.53
N GLU A 73 -6.31 19.07 29.06
CA GLU A 73 -7.27 18.04 29.42
C GLU A 73 -8.34 17.95 28.33
N MET A 74 -8.26 16.90 27.51
CA MET A 74 -9.35 16.60 26.57
C MET A 74 -10.57 16.05 27.33
N PRO A 75 -11.76 16.64 27.15
CA PRO A 75 -13.01 16.10 27.68
C PRO A 75 -13.19 14.62 27.29
N PRO A 76 -13.59 13.74 28.23
CA PRO A 76 -13.70 12.30 27.98
C PRO A 76 -14.61 11.93 26.80
N VAL A 77 -15.69 12.70 26.57
CA VAL A 77 -16.60 12.52 25.43
C VAL A 77 -15.87 12.71 24.10
N PHE A 78 -14.97 13.70 24.02
CA PHE A 78 -14.20 13.99 22.83
C PHE A 78 -13.12 12.92 22.59
N ALA A 79 -12.42 12.51 23.65
CA ALA A 79 -11.48 11.38 23.60
C ALA A 79 -12.16 10.10 23.09
N GLY A 80 -13.38 9.81 23.56
CA GLY A 80 -14.20 8.69 23.09
C GLY A 80 -14.55 8.81 21.60
N LEU A 81 -14.99 9.99 21.15
CA LEU A 81 -15.30 10.25 19.75
C LEU A 81 -14.08 10.07 18.83
N MET A 82 -12.92 10.62 19.21
CA MET A 82 -11.67 10.47 18.47
C MET A 82 -11.22 9.01 18.40
N THR A 83 -11.35 8.27 19.51
CA THR A 83 -11.04 6.84 19.56
C THR A 83 -11.89 6.03 18.58
N LEU A 84 -13.17 6.38 18.40
CA LEU A 84 -14.06 5.72 17.44
C LEU A 84 -13.81 6.17 15.99
N MET A 85 -13.47 7.44 15.77
CA MET A 85 -13.22 7.99 14.43
C MET A 85 -11.89 7.56 13.84
N MET A 86 -10.86 7.33 14.66
CA MET A 86 -9.51 7.00 14.19
C MET A 86 -9.46 5.68 13.38
N PRO A 87 -10.08 4.56 13.82
CA PRO A 87 -10.17 3.36 13.00
C PRO A 87 -10.91 3.58 11.68
N LEU A 88 -12.00 4.37 11.68
CA LEU A 88 -12.76 4.68 10.46
C LEU A 88 -11.90 5.45 9.44
N PHE A 89 -11.15 6.44 9.92
CA PHE A 89 -10.18 7.17 9.12
C PHE A 89 -9.10 6.24 8.54
N MET A 90 -8.51 5.38 9.37
CA MET A 90 -7.48 4.43 8.93
C MET A 90 -8.02 3.49 7.85
N ILE A 91 -9.24 2.96 8.01
CA ILE A 91 -9.90 2.12 7.00
C ILE A 91 -10.07 2.90 5.69
N GLY A 92 -10.55 4.15 5.75
CA GLY A 92 -10.73 5.00 4.57
C GLY A 92 -9.43 5.25 3.81
N VAL A 93 -8.39 5.69 4.54
CA VAL A 93 -7.06 5.96 4.00
C VAL A 93 -6.42 4.70 3.39
N MET A 94 -6.48 3.57 4.11
CA MET A 94 -5.94 2.30 3.61
C MET A 94 -6.69 1.80 2.38
N THR A 95 -8.01 2.01 2.31
CA THR A 95 -8.83 1.62 1.15
C THR A 95 -8.45 2.41 -0.09
N ILE A 96 -8.30 3.73 0.02
CA ILE A 96 -7.81 4.56 -1.08
C ILE A 96 -6.40 4.15 -1.49
N GLY A 97 -5.53 3.98 -0.49
CA GLY A 97 -4.14 3.59 -0.68
C GLY A 97 -4.01 2.25 -1.42
N ILE A 98 -4.77 1.22 -1.03
CA ILE A 98 -4.70 -0.09 -1.70
C ILE A 98 -5.26 -0.04 -3.12
N CYS A 99 -6.36 0.68 -3.36
CA CYS A 99 -6.95 0.83 -4.69
C CYS A 99 -6.01 1.55 -5.66
N LEU A 100 -5.42 2.68 -5.25
CA LEU A 100 -4.50 3.45 -6.07
C LEU A 100 -3.16 2.75 -6.27
N ASN A 101 -2.61 2.10 -5.24
CA ASN A 101 -1.41 1.29 -5.40
C ASN A 101 -1.66 0.11 -6.36
N ALA A 102 -2.79 -0.59 -6.25
CA ALA A 102 -3.14 -1.68 -7.17
C ALA A 102 -3.31 -1.17 -8.61
N ALA A 103 -3.93 0.00 -8.80
CA ALA A 103 -4.02 0.65 -10.11
C ALA A 103 -2.63 0.99 -10.68
N PHE A 104 -1.74 1.55 -9.84
CA PHE A 104 -0.37 1.86 -10.22
C PHE A 104 0.42 0.61 -10.60
N LEU A 105 0.34 -0.48 -9.84
CA LEU A 105 1.01 -1.75 -10.20
C LEU A 105 0.49 -2.29 -11.55
N ARG A 106 -0.80 -2.16 -11.83
CA ARG A 106 -1.36 -2.51 -13.14
C ARG A 106 -0.79 -1.65 -14.27
N ILE A 107 -0.58 -0.36 -14.04
CA ILE A 107 0.08 0.55 -14.98
C ILE A 107 1.56 0.14 -15.16
N CYS A 108 2.28 -0.17 -14.08
CA CYS A 108 3.64 -0.70 -14.14
C CYS A 108 3.73 -1.92 -15.06
N ARG A 109 2.83 -2.90 -14.90
CA ARG A 109 2.77 -4.08 -15.76
C ARG A 109 2.60 -3.72 -17.23
N LYS A 110 1.69 -2.80 -17.54
CA LYS A 110 1.42 -2.36 -18.91
C LYS A 110 2.66 -1.73 -19.56
N TYR A 111 3.39 -0.88 -18.82
CA TYR A 111 4.62 -0.25 -19.31
C TYR A 111 5.82 -1.21 -19.38
N ASP A 112 5.86 -2.20 -18.50
CA ASP A 112 6.86 -3.28 -18.55
C ASP A 112 6.67 -4.16 -19.79
N LEU A 113 5.43 -4.53 -20.10
CA LEU A 113 5.05 -5.35 -21.25
C LEU A 113 4.86 -4.57 -22.56
N ASN A 114 5.07 -3.25 -22.55
CA ASN A 114 4.83 -2.34 -23.68
C ASN A 114 3.39 -2.43 -24.26
N GLU A 115 2.41 -2.70 -23.41
CA GLU A 115 1.00 -2.76 -23.77
C GLU A 115 0.42 -1.36 -24.02
N SER A 116 -0.38 -1.21 -25.09
CA SER A 116 -1.05 0.04 -25.42
C SER A 116 -2.39 0.19 -24.68
N GLY A 117 -2.82 1.43 -24.41
CA GLY A 117 -4.13 1.71 -23.81
C GLY A 117 -4.14 3.00 -22.98
N LYS A 118 -5.26 3.32 -22.34
CA LYS A 118 -5.34 4.43 -21.37
C LYS A 118 -4.96 3.95 -19.97
N ASP A 119 -4.43 4.85 -19.15
CA ASP A 119 -4.12 4.58 -17.74
C ASP A 119 -5.38 4.82 -16.90
N ASP A 120 -5.96 3.74 -16.36
CA ASP A 120 -7.19 3.77 -15.56
C ASP A 120 -6.85 3.72 -14.05
N TYR A 121 -6.56 4.89 -13.47
CA TYR A 121 -6.22 5.04 -12.05
C TYR A 121 -7.38 4.67 -11.11
N PHE A 122 -8.63 4.78 -11.58
CA PHE A 122 -9.83 4.54 -10.78
C PHE A 122 -10.40 3.12 -10.97
N PHE A 123 -9.67 2.24 -11.65
CA PHE A 123 -10.14 0.90 -11.98
C PHE A 123 -10.64 0.11 -10.75
N TYR A 124 -9.91 0.18 -9.63
CA TYR A 124 -10.25 -0.56 -8.39
C TYR A 124 -11.27 0.17 -7.50
N PHE A 125 -11.74 1.36 -7.88
CA PHE A 125 -12.84 2.06 -7.19
C PHE A 125 -14.22 1.62 -7.68
N LYS A 126 -14.29 0.77 -8.71
CA LYS A 126 -15.54 0.17 -9.18
C LYS A 126 -16.14 -0.72 -8.10
N ARG A 127 -17.48 -0.75 -8.00
CA ARG A 127 -18.24 -1.47 -6.96
C ARG A 127 -17.82 -2.94 -6.80
N GLU A 128 -17.49 -3.60 -7.91
CA GLU A 128 -17.03 -4.99 -7.97
C GLU A 128 -15.73 -5.24 -7.17
N TYR A 129 -14.84 -4.25 -7.07
CA TYR A 129 -13.54 -4.37 -6.41
C TYR A 129 -13.49 -3.65 -5.06
N LEU A 130 -14.27 -2.57 -4.91
CA LEU A 130 -14.27 -1.73 -3.72
C LEU A 130 -14.61 -2.52 -2.45
N GLY A 131 -15.58 -3.45 -2.53
CA GLY A 131 -15.94 -4.30 -1.39
C GLY A 131 -14.77 -5.17 -0.91
N LYS A 132 -14.02 -5.77 -1.84
CA LYS A 132 -12.82 -6.56 -1.53
C LYS A 132 -11.70 -5.67 -0.97
N ALA A 133 -11.50 -4.46 -1.51
CA ALA A 133 -10.54 -3.49 -1.00
C ALA A 133 -10.85 -3.04 0.44
N LEU A 134 -12.13 -2.82 0.76
CA LEU A 134 -12.59 -2.50 2.12
C LEU A 134 -12.27 -3.63 3.11
N VAL A 135 -12.55 -4.88 2.74
CA VAL A 135 -12.24 -6.04 3.60
C VAL A 135 -10.73 -6.19 3.80
N ILE A 136 -9.92 -6.03 2.75
CA ILE A 136 -8.45 -6.06 2.88
C ILE A 136 -7.97 -4.94 3.81
N SER A 137 -8.53 -3.73 3.68
CA SER A 137 -8.17 -2.58 4.52
C SER A 137 -8.55 -2.80 5.99
N LEU A 138 -9.70 -3.41 6.26
CA LEU A 138 -10.10 -3.81 7.61
C LEU A 138 -9.09 -4.80 8.23
N ILE A 139 -8.64 -5.79 7.44
CA ILE A 139 -7.60 -6.73 7.87
C ILE A 139 -6.28 -5.99 8.11
N MET A 140 -5.90 -5.04 7.26
CA MET A 140 -4.68 -4.24 7.43
C MET A 140 -4.70 -3.42 8.73
N VAL A 141 -5.84 -2.83 9.09
CA VAL A 141 -6.00 -2.12 10.37
C VAL A 141 -5.86 -3.08 11.55
N GLY A 142 -6.52 -4.25 11.49
CA GLY A 142 -6.38 -5.27 12.53
C GLY A 142 -4.94 -5.76 12.71
N LEU A 143 -4.23 -6.03 11.60
CA LEU A 143 -2.82 -6.40 11.62
C LEU A 143 -1.94 -5.28 12.17
N SER A 144 -2.22 -4.02 11.81
CA SER A 144 -1.48 -2.87 12.34
C SER A 144 -1.64 -2.75 13.86
N PHE A 145 -2.86 -2.95 14.38
CA PHE A 145 -3.12 -2.96 15.82
C PHE A 145 -2.38 -4.10 16.53
N LEU A 146 -2.45 -5.33 15.99
CA LEU A 146 -1.68 -6.47 16.49
C LEU A 146 -0.16 -6.21 16.49
N GLY A 147 0.34 -5.54 15.45
CA GLY A 147 1.75 -5.15 15.36
C GLY A 147 2.16 -4.16 16.46
N VAL A 148 1.32 -3.17 16.76
CA VAL A 148 1.59 -2.21 17.85
C VAL A 148 1.60 -2.92 19.21
N LEU A 149 0.64 -3.82 19.47
CA LEU A 149 0.53 -4.56 20.74
C LEU A 149 1.74 -5.44 21.05
N THR A 150 2.51 -5.85 20.04
CA THR A 150 3.74 -6.64 20.19
C THR A 150 4.99 -5.76 20.35
N CYS A 151 4.84 -4.63 21.07
CA CYS A 151 5.89 -3.63 21.29
C CYS A 151 6.48 -3.06 19.98
N GLY A 152 5.68 -2.98 18.92
CA GLY A 152 6.10 -2.46 17.61
C GLY A 152 6.96 -3.41 16.76
N LEU A 153 7.59 -4.43 17.36
CA LEU A 153 8.36 -5.44 16.62
C LEU A 153 7.51 -6.18 15.59
N GLY A 154 6.24 -6.44 15.91
CA GLY A 154 5.30 -7.05 14.97
C GLY A 154 5.05 -6.20 13.73
N ILE A 155 5.10 -4.87 13.82
CA ILE A 155 4.93 -3.99 12.64
C ILE A 155 6.08 -4.19 11.65
N VAL A 156 7.31 -4.29 12.15
CA VAL A 156 8.51 -4.53 11.31
C VAL A 156 8.39 -5.85 10.56
N TYR A 157 7.85 -6.88 11.20
CA TYR A 157 7.57 -8.15 10.52
C TYR A 157 6.42 -8.02 9.51
N LEU A 158 5.29 -7.42 9.92
CA LEU A 158 4.06 -7.35 9.14
C LEU A 158 4.14 -6.42 7.93
N MET A 159 5.06 -5.44 7.92
CA MET A 159 5.22 -4.54 6.78
C MET A 159 5.55 -5.29 5.48
N VAL A 160 6.29 -6.40 5.58
CA VAL A 160 6.70 -7.22 4.42
C VAL A 160 5.49 -7.85 3.74
N PRO A 161 4.70 -8.72 4.39
CA PRO A 161 3.52 -9.30 3.74
C PRO A 161 2.46 -8.24 3.40
N MET A 162 2.26 -7.21 4.23
CA MET A 162 1.28 -6.15 3.92
C MET A 162 1.64 -5.36 2.66
N SER A 163 2.93 -5.18 2.37
CA SER A 163 3.37 -4.48 1.15
C SER A 163 2.95 -5.21 -0.15
N LEU A 164 2.73 -6.53 -0.08
CA LEU A 164 2.35 -7.38 -1.22
C LEU A 164 0.83 -7.36 -1.49
N PHE A 165 0.01 -6.89 -0.55
CA PHE A 165 -1.45 -6.91 -0.68
C PHE A 165 -1.94 -6.22 -1.96
N PRO A 166 -1.44 -5.02 -2.34
CA PRO A 166 -1.86 -4.37 -3.58
C PRO A 166 -1.53 -5.20 -4.83
N ALA A 167 -0.45 -5.99 -4.83
CA ALA A 167 -0.05 -6.79 -5.99
C ALA A 167 -0.99 -7.96 -6.22
N PHE A 168 -1.22 -8.76 -5.17
CA PHE A 168 -2.18 -9.87 -5.23
C PHE A 168 -3.61 -9.37 -5.43
N PHE A 169 -3.99 -8.24 -4.83
CA PHE A 169 -5.27 -7.60 -5.10
C PHE A 169 -5.40 -7.15 -6.57
N ALA A 170 -4.33 -6.64 -7.18
CA ALA A 170 -4.33 -6.16 -8.54
C ALA A 170 -4.41 -7.29 -9.58
N PHE A 171 -3.55 -8.29 -9.43
CA PHE A 171 -3.29 -9.29 -10.47
C PHE A 171 -4.07 -10.60 -10.26
N ASP A 172 -4.44 -10.94 -9.02
CA ASP A 172 -5.17 -12.17 -8.69
C ASP A 172 -6.62 -11.87 -8.29
N ARG A 173 -7.39 -11.36 -9.27
CA ARG A 173 -8.74 -10.81 -9.04
C ARG A 173 -9.72 -11.83 -8.47
N GLU A 174 -9.58 -13.10 -8.85
CA GLU A 174 -10.44 -14.21 -8.44
C GLU A 174 -10.31 -14.58 -6.95
N LEU A 175 -9.21 -14.21 -6.30
CA LEU A 175 -9.01 -14.52 -4.89
C LEU A 175 -10.03 -13.76 -4.02
N SER A 176 -10.42 -14.34 -2.90
CA SER A 176 -11.05 -13.61 -1.80
C SER A 176 -10.05 -12.70 -1.08
N ALA A 177 -10.53 -11.76 -0.27
CA ALA A 177 -9.67 -10.88 0.54
C ALA A 177 -8.74 -11.69 1.48
N LEU A 178 -9.26 -12.76 2.08
CA LEU A 178 -8.46 -13.64 2.95
C LEU A 178 -7.40 -14.43 2.19
N GLU A 179 -7.70 -14.86 0.96
CA GLU A 179 -6.72 -15.54 0.11
C GLU A 179 -5.62 -14.60 -0.36
N VAL A 180 -5.94 -13.33 -0.67
CA VAL A 180 -4.94 -12.28 -0.93
C VAL A 180 -3.98 -12.14 0.26
N VAL A 181 -4.52 -12.07 1.47
CA VAL A 181 -3.71 -11.96 2.70
C VAL A 181 -2.85 -13.21 2.86
N LYS A 182 -3.42 -14.42 2.77
CA LYS A 182 -2.67 -15.68 2.90
C LYS A 182 -1.55 -15.81 1.86
N ALA A 183 -1.82 -15.49 0.60
CA ALA A 183 -0.82 -15.52 -0.47
C ALA A 183 0.32 -14.53 -0.21
N SER A 184 -0.02 -13.33 0.27
CA SER A 184 0.93 -12.30 0.65
C SER A 184 1.82 -12.72 1.83
N PHE A 185 1.26 -13.38 2.85
CA PHE A 185 2.03 -13.97 3.95
C PHE A 185 2.91 -15.13 3.48
N ALA A 186 2.41 -16.00 2.62
CA ALA A 186 3.19 -17.12 2.09
C ALA A 186 4.43 -16.63 1.30
N LEU A 187 4.23 -15.68 0.39
CA LEU A 187 5.33 -15.12 -0.40
C LEU A 187 6.25 -14.23 0.45
N GLY A 188 5.67 -13.42 1.33
CA GLY A 188 6.38 -12.53 2.25
C GLY A 188 7.29 -13.31 3.20
N ASN A 189 6.82 -14.41 3.78
CA ASN A 189 7.61 -15.22 4.71
C ASN A 189 8.74 -15.97 4.01
N LYS A 190 8.47 -16.49 2.81
CA LYS A 190 9.48 -17.20 2.01
C LYS A 190 10.69 -16.31 1.68
N ASN A 191 10.45 -15.03 1.38
CA ASN A 191 11.48 -14.09 0.92
C ASN A 191 11.67 -12.89 1.86
N TRP A 192 11.40 -13.08 3.16
CA TRP A 192 11.19 -11.97 4.09
C TRP A 192 12.32 -10.94 4.07
N LEU A 193 13.57 -11.39 4.22
CA LEU A 193 14.73 -10.52 4.28
C LEU A 193 14.93 -9.75 2.97
N MET A 194 14.74 -10.42 1.83
CA MET A 194 14.96 -9.82 0.51
C MET A 194 13.91 -8.76 0.20
N ILE A 195 12.64 -9.06 0.49
CA ILE A 195 11.54 -8.09 0.31
C ILE A 195 11.71 -6.93 1.30
N PHE A 196 12.08 -7.20 2.55
CA PHE A 196 12.36 -6.15 3.54
C PHE A 196 13.46 -5.20 3.07
N LEU A 197 14.60 -5.71 2.60
CA LEU A 197 15.69 -4.91 2.07
C LEU A 197 15.26 -4.10 0.84
N LEU A 198 14.50 -4.70 -0.07
CA LEU A 198 13.96 -3.99 -1.24
C LEU A 198 13.03 -2.84 -0.84
N ILE A 199 12.12 -3.06 0.11
CA ILE A 199 11.24 -2.00 0.64
C ILE A 199 12.08 -0.90 1.29
N LEU A 200 13.07 -1.26 2.10
CA LEU A 200 13.92 -0.30 2.80
C LEU A 200 14.71 0.57 1.81
N VAL A 201 15.46 -0.05 0.89
CA VAL A 201 16.30 0.67 -0.07
C VAL A 201 15.45 1.48 -1.05
N SER A 202 14.36 0.92 -1.57
CA SER A 202 13.46 1.65 -2.45
C SER A 202 12.69 2.77 -1.73
N GLY A 203 12.41 2.61 -0.44
CA GLY A 203 11.90 3.67 0.41
C GLY A 203 12.88 4.83 0.52
N LEU A 204 14.16 4.56 0.81
CA LEU A 204 15.22 5.57 0.87
C LEU A 204 15.40 6.29 -0.47
N VAL A 205 15.46 5.54 -1.58
CA VAL A 205 15.53 6.13 -2.92
C VAL A 205 14.30 7.00 -3.21
N GLY A 206 13.11 6.55 -2.78
CA GLY A 206 11.88 7.31 -2.92
C GLY A 206 11.89 8.65 -2.16
N GLN A 207 12.74 8.79 -1.13
CA GLN A 207 12.93 10.03 -0.38
C GLN A 207 14.06 10.92 -0.92
N LEU A 208 14.85 10.48 -1.92
CA LEU A 208 15.95 11.31 -2.47
C LEU A 208 15.46 12.62 -3.08
N GLY A 209 14.19 12.69 -3.46
CA GLY A 209 13.53 13.93 -3.85
C GLY A 209 13.53 15.03 -2.78
N VAL A 210 13.81 14.72 -1.51
CA VAL A 210 14.03 15.72 -0.44
C VAL A 210 15.17 16.66 -0.80
N ILE A 211 16.22 16.13 -1.44
CA ILE A 211 17.40 16.90 -1.89
C ILE A 211 17.01 17.92 -2.97
N LEU A 212 15.95 17.64 -3.73
CA LEU A 212 15.38 18.52 -4.75
C LEU A 212 14.23 19.39 -4.16
N CYS A 213 14.56 20.15 -3.11
CA CYS A 213 13.66 21.14 -2.48
C CYS A 213 12.33 20.59 -1.92
N LEU A 214 12.32 19.38 -1.35
CA LEU A 214 11.14 18.67 -0.81
C LEU A 214 10.05 18.29 -1.84
N VAL A 215 9.83 19.12 -2.86
CA VAL A 215 8.88 18.86 -3.95
C VAL A 215 9.30 17.66 -4.78
N GLY A 216 10.61 17.41 -4.91
CA GLY A 216 11.12 16.23 -5.60
C GLY A 216 10.58 14.90 -5.05
N VAL A 217 10.21 14.84 -3.76
CA VAL A 217 9.62 13.63 -3.15
C VAL A 217 8.35 13.21 -3.87
N LEU A 218 7.58 14.15 -4.40
CA LEU A 218 6.34 13.84 -5.13
C LEU A 218 6.61 13.01 -6.38
N PHE A 219 7.78 13.20 -7.00
CA PHE A 219 8.17 12.47 -8.21
C PHE A 219 8.87 11.15 -7.89
N THR A 220 9.55 11.04 -6.75
CA THR A 220 10.34 9.84 -6.40
C THR A 220 9.62 8.85 -5.49
N ALA A 221 8.65 9.28 -4.67
CA ALA A 221 8.06 8.44 -3.62
C ALA A 221 7.46 7.10 -4.12
N MET A 222 6.85 7.11 -5.31
CA MET A 222 6.23 5.91 -5.88
C MET A 222 7.23 4.88 -6.40
N PHE A 223 8.53 5.21 -6.47
CA PHE A 223 9.57 4.21 -6.72
C PHE A 223 9.49 3.05 -5.71
N SER A 224 9.17 3.35 -4.45
CA SER A 224 9.04 2.35 -3.37
C SER A 224 7.98 1.26 -3.62
N LYS A 225 7.06 1.48 -4.57
CA LYS A 225 6.00 0.51 -4.92
C LYS A 225 6.38 -0.40 -6.07
N ILE A 226 7.37 -0.04 -6.89
CA ILE A 226 7.72 -0.78 -8.10
C ILE A 226 8.35 -2.15 -7.82
N PRO A 227 9.26 -2.32 -6.84
CA PRO A 227 9.83 -3.65 -6.54
C PRO A 227 8.78 -4.72 -6.26
N ILE A 228 7.65 -4.34 -5.65
CA ILE A 228 6.53 -5.23 -5.35
C ILE A 228 5.91 -5.83 -6.62
N TYR A 229 5.88 -5.07 -7.73
CA TYR A 229 5.43 -5.58 -9.03
C TYR A 229 6.33 -6.73 -9.51
N PHE A 230 7.65 -6.52 -9.50
CA PHE A 230 8.60 -7.54 -9.92
C PHE A 230 8.64 -8.74 -8.98
N ILE A 231 8.56 -8.54 -7.67
CA ILE A 231 8.46 -9.65 -6.69
C ILE A 231 7.24 -10.54 -6.99
N HIS A 232 6.08 -9.95 -7.25
CA HIS A 232 4.88 -10.71 -7.62
C HIS A 232 5.02 -11.38 -8.98
N LYS A 233 5.52 -10.65 -9.99
CA LYS A 233 5.79 -11.17 -11.33
C LYS A 233 6.72 -12.39 -11.27
N ASP A 234 7.84 -12.27 -10.60
CA ASP A 234 8.86 -13.32 -10.57
C ASP A 234 8.38 -14.55 -9.79
N ALA A 235 7.62 -14.35 -8.71
CA ALA A 235 7.08 -15.44 -7.91
C ALA A 235 5.89 -16.18 -8.55
N VAL A 236 5.07 -15.49 -9.34
CA VAL A 236 3.78 -16.02 -9.84
C VAL A 236 3.79 -16.27 -11.35
N VAL A 237 4.44 -15.40 -12.14
CA VAL A 237 4.45 -15.43 -13.61
C VAL A 237 5.55 -16.31 -14.19
N ILE A 238 6.74 -16.42 -13.58
CA ILE A 238 7.87 -17.22 -14.13
C ILE A 238 7.58 -18.74 -14.20
N SER A 239 6.50 -19.23 -13.59
CA SER A 239 6.01 -20.61 -13.83
C SER A 239 5.29 -20.81 -15.18
N MET A 240 5.42 -19.88 -16.12
CA MET A 240 4.94 -20.01 -17.50
C MET A 240 6.07 -20.20 -18.53
N ASP A 241 7.33 -20.02 -18.13
CA ASP A 241 8.50 -20.10 -19.03
C ASP A 241 9.48 -21.24 -18.65
N VAL A 242 8.99 -22.30 -17.99
CA VAL A 242 9.68 -23.60 -17.84
C VAL A 242 8.76 -24.72 -18.27
#